data_AF-A0A5M7B7U4-F1
#
_entry.id   AF-A0A5M7B7U4-F1
#
_cell.length_a   1.000
_cell.length_b   1.000
_cell.length_c   1.000
_cell.angle_alpha   90.00
_cell.angle_beta   90.00
_cell.angle_gamma   90.00
#
_symmetry.space_group_name_H-M   'P 1'
#
loop_
_entity.id
_entity.type
_entity.pdbx_description
1 polymer ?
#
loop_
_entity_poly.entity_id
_entity_poly.type
_entity_poly.pdbx_seq_one_letter_code
_entity_poly.pdbx_strand_id
1 'polypeptide(L)'
;MSDENGRVFREAWIAGVSKYYPGEPKPGYIAPWDETPDWERASAAAVYQQVHDFIVATDGSTTKLTREQKGRFVALCWIGQIFKHFEAPKPAYVADWDAMPSWQRETDSDIFERIEQEVTTRTP
;
A
#
# COMPACT_ATOMS: atom_id res chain seq x y z
N MET A 1 2.76 -1.42 -17.45
CA MET A 1 2.31 -2.32 -16.38
C MET A 1 2.77 -1.82 -15.01
N SER A 2 4.07 -1.58 -14.78
CA SER A 2 4.55 -1.05 -13.49
C SER A 2 3.96 0.31 -13.12
N ASP A 3 3.84 1.24 -14.06
CA ASP A 3 3.32 2.59 -13.80
C ASP A 3 1.82 2.56 -13.43
N GLU A 4 1.03 1.75 -14.15
CA GLU A 4 -0.39 1.53 -13.85
C GLU A 4 -0.59 0.89 -12.48
N ASN A 5 0.16 -0.17 -12.17
CA ASN A 5 0.14 -0.82 -10.86
C ASN A 5 0.47 0.16 -9.73
N GLY A 6 1.46 1.04 -9.95
CA GLY A 6 1.82 2.09 -9.01
C GLY A 6 0.70 3.13 -8.83
N ARG A 7 0.03 3.54 -9.92
CA ARG A 7 -1.14 4.43 -9.87
C ARG A 7 -2.25 3.83 -9.01
N VAL A 8 -2.59 2.56 -9.20
CA VAL A 8 -3.62 1.89 -8.40
C VAL A 8 -3.28 1.90 -6.90
N PHE A 9 -2.05 1.53 -6.55
CA PHE A 9 -1.60 1.59 -5.16
C PHE A 9 -1.75 3.01 -4.59
N ARG A 10 -1.30 4.02 -5.36
CA ARG A 10 -1.34 5.42 -4.93
C ARG A 10 -2.77 5.94 -4.77
N GLU A 11 -3.66 5.61 -5.70
CA GLU A 11 -5.08 5.96 -5.61
C GLU A 11 -5.74 5.36 -4.37
N ALA A 12 -5.46 4.09 -4.08
CA ALA A 12 -5.95 3.41 -2.89
C ALA A 12 -5.42 4.07 -1.60
N TRP A 13 -4.13 4.45 -1.58
CA TRP A 13 -3.56 5.21 -0.48
C TRP A 13 -4.28 6.57 -0.30
N ILE A 14 -4.45 7.35 -1.37
CA ILE A 14 -5.09 8.67 -1.29
C ILE A 14 -6.54 8.54 -0.79
N ALA A 15 -7.27 7.54 -1.28
CA ALA A 15 -8.62 7.24 -0.82
C ALA A 15 -8.64 6.88 0.68
N GLY A 16 -7.72 6.03 1.13
CA GLY A 16 -7.59 5.67 2.55
C GLY A 16 -7.23 6.86 3.43
N VAL A 17 -6.26 7.68 3.03
CA VAL A 17 -5.91 8.93 3.72
C VAL A 17 -7.13 9.85 3.81
N SER A 18 -7.86 10.05 2.72
CA SER A 18 -9.06 10.89 2.70
C SER A 18 -10.17 10.39 3.62
N LYS A 19 -10.24 9.06 3.83
CA LYS A 19 -11.27 8.40 4.64
C LYS A 19 -10.92 8.34 6.13
N TYR A 20 -9.66 8.09 6.47
CA TYR A 20 -9.26 7.75 7.84
C TYR A 20 -8.34 8.77 8.51
N TYR A 21 -7.62 9.60 7.76
CA TYR A 21 -6.66 10.53 8.35
C TYR A 21 -7.40 11.57 9.22
N PRO A 22 -6.97 11.77 10.48
CA PRO A 22 -7.63 12.75 11.34
C PRO A 22 -7.27 14.17 10.91
N GLY A 23 -8.28 14.94 10.51
CA GLY A 23 -8.12 16.34 10.11
C GLY A 23 -7.66 16.49 8.66
N GLU A 24 -6.95 17.58 8.38
CA GLU A 24 -6.51 17.92 7.02
C GLU A 24 -5.22 17.15 6.65
N PRO A 25 -5.23 16.33 5.58
CA PRO A 25 -4.06 15.61 5.13
C PRO A 25 -2.94 16.56 4.68
N LYS A 26 -1.69 16.15 4.90
CA LYS A 26 -0.54 16.87 4.36
C LYS A 26 -0.57 16.80 2.83
N PRO A 27 -0.16 17.86 2.10
CA PRO A 27 -0.13 17.84 0.63
C PRO A 27 0.59 16.63 0.05
N GLY A 28 1.73 16.21 0.62
CA GLY A 28 2.46 15.03 0.17
C GLY A 28 1.68 13.71 0.31
N TYR A 29 0.76 13.59 1.27
CA TYR A 29 -0.05 12.37 1.42
C TYR A 29 -1.06 12.20 0.30
N ILE A 30 -1.49 13.31 -0.32
CA ILE A 30 -2.54 13.35 -1.34
C ILE A 30 -2.05 13.87 -2.70
N ALA A 31 -0.75 14.12 -2.86
CA ALA A 31 -0.15 14.58 -4.10
C ALA A 31 -0.50 13.64 -5.27
N PRO A 32 -0.91 14.16 -6.44
CA PRO A 32 -1.27 13.34 -7.59
C PRO A 32 -0.08 12.51 -8.08
N TRP A 33 -0.36 11.48 -8.88
CA TRP A 33 0.68 10.56 -9.36
C TRP A 33 1.83 11.27 -10.07
N ASP A 34 1.51 12.23 -10.95
CA ASP A 34 2.53 12.93 -11.75
C ASP A 34 3.44 13.83 -10.89
N GLU A 35 3.04 14.15 -9.66
CA GLU A 35 3.84 14.88 -8.66
C GLU A 35 4.51 13.95 -7.62
N THR A 36 4.17 12.66 -7.62
CA THR A 36 4.73 11.67 -6.70
C THR A 36 6.18 11.38 -7.07
N PRO A 37 7.18 11.42 -6.16
CA PRO A 37 8.60 11.20 -6.50
C PRO A 37 8.89 9.83 -7.11
N ASP A 38 9.90 9.75 -7.98
CA ASP A 38 10.27 8.52 -8.72
C ASP A 38 10.48 7.29 -7.83
N TRP A 39 11.17 7.45 -6.69
CA TRP A 39 11.42 6.35 -5.76
C TRP A 39 10.10 5.82 -5.15
N GLU A 40 9.15 6.72 -4.90
CA GLU A 40 7.86 6.40 -4.30
C GLU A 40 6.95 5.73 -5.34
N ARG A 41 6.97 6.21 -6.59
CA ARG A 41 6.29 5.55 -7.72
C ARG A 41 6.79 4.12 -7.95
N ALA A 42 8.12 3.93 -7.93
CA ALA A 42 8.73 2.61 -8.05
C ALA A 42 8.39 1.69 -6.86
N SER A 43 8.34 2.25 -5.65
CA SER A 43 7.97 1.53 -4.43
C SER A 43 6.50 1.09 -4.46
N ALA A 44 5.59 1.99 -4.81
CA ALA A 44 4.16 1.73 -4.98
C ALA A 44 3.91 0.59 -6.00
N ALA A 45 4.58 0.65 -7.15
CA ALA A 45 4.49 -0.41 -8.16
C ALA A 45 5.02 -1.75 -7.65
N ALA A 46 6.13 -1.74 -6.89
CA ALA A 46 6.72 -2.95 -6.33
C ALA A 46 5.82 -3.59 -5.25
N VAL A 47 5.23 -2.78 -4.37
CA VAL A 47 4.31 -3.28 -3.34
C VAL A 47 3.02 -3.80 -3.97
N TYR A 48 2.47 -3.12 -4.98
CA TYR A 48 1.36 -3.64 -5.75
C TYR A 48 1.66 -5.04 -6.29
N GLN A 49 2.82 -5.21 -6.94
CA GLN A 49 3.18 -6.49 -7.55
C GLN A 49 3.32 -7.60 -6.50
N GLN A 50 3.89 -7.29 -5.33
CA GLN A 50 4.02 -8.26 -4.23
C GLN A 50 2.66 -8.72 -3.70
N VAL A 51 1.70 -7.80 -3.55
CA VAL A 51 0.33 -8.14 -3.14
C VAL A 51 -0.36 -8.97 -4.23
N HIS A 52 -0.28 -8.53 -5.49
CA HIS A 52 -0.81 -9.26 -6.64
C HIS A 52 -0.28 -10.71 -6.69
N ASP A 53 1.04 -10.88 -6.61
CA ASP A 53 1.67 -12.19 -6.70
C ASP A 53 1.30 -13.08 -5.52
N PHE A 54 1.13 -12.50 -4.32
CA PHE A 54 0.64 -13.24 -3.16
C PHE A 54 -0.80 -13.73 -3.33
N ILE A 55 -1.69 -12.91 -3.91
CA ILE A 55 -3.06 -13.30 -4.22
C ILE A 55 -3.08 -14.44 -5.25
N VAL A 56 -2.30 -14.30 -6.34
CA VAL A 56 -2.21 -15.32 -7.40
C VAL A 56 -1.61 -16.61 -6.87
N ALA A 57 -0.51 -16.55 -6.11
CA ALA A 57 0.18 -17.73 -5.57
C ALA A 57 -0.66 -18.52 -4.54
N THR A 58 -1.74 -17.92 -4.04
CA THR A 58 -2.66 -18.56 -3.08
C THR A 58 -4.01 -18.92 -3.71
N ASP A 59 -4.11 -18.84 -5.05
CA ASP A 59 -5.34 -19.09 -5.81
C ASP A 59 -6.54 -18.29 -5.24
N GLY A 60 -6.32 -17.03 -4.85
CA GLY A 60 -7.35 -16.15 -4.29
C GLY A 60 -7.79 -16.48 -2.84
N SER A 61 -7.10 -17.41 -2.16
CA SER A 61 -7.42 -17.76 -0.76
C SER A 61 -7.13 -16.63 0.23
N THR A 62 -6.49 -15.54 -0.19
CA THR A 62 -6.31 -14.30 0.59
C THR A 62 -7.62 -13.69 1.07
N THR A 63 -8.75 -14.02 0.43
CA THR A 63 -10.10 -13.64 0.87
C THR A 63 -10.44 -14.10 2.29
N LYS A 64 -9.75 -15.14 2.80
CA LYS A 64 -9.91 -15.67 4.16
C LYS A 64 -9.05 -14.95 5.20
N LEU A 65 -8.10 -14.11 4.79
CA LEU A 65 -7.25 -13.36 5.72
C LEU A 65 -8.06 -12.26 6.39
N THR A 66 -7.73 -11.98 7.65
CA THR A 66 -8.30 -10.83 8.36
C THR A 66 -7.79 -9.53 7.72
N ARG A 67 -8.56 -8.44 7.87
CA ARG A 67 -8.12 -7.10 7.43
C ARG A 67 -6.75 -6.73 7.98
N GLU A 68 -6.53 -7.00 9.25
CA GLU A 68 -5.24 -6.77 9.90
C GLU A 68 -4.11 -7.57 9.25
N GLN A 69 -4.31 -8.84 8.90
CA GLN A 69 -3.29 -9.63 8.20
C GLN A 69 -2.96 -9.03 6.83
N LYS A 70 -3.97 -8.56 6.10
CA LYS A 70 -3.82 -7.89 4.80
C LYS A 70 -3.02 -6.58 4.93
N GLY A 71 -3.39 -5.72 5.88
CA GLY A 71 -2.68 -4.47 6.14
C GLY A 71 -1.23 -4.69 6.59
N ARG A 72 -0.98 -5.65 7.49
CA ARG A 72 0.38 -6.00 7.94
C ARG A 72 1.28 -6.42 6.77
N PHE A 73 0.74 -7.15 5.79
CA PHE A 73 1.48 -7.53 4.61
C PHE A 73 1.91 -6.30 3.79
N VAL A 74 0.98 -5.39 3.49
CA VAL A 74 1.28 -4.14 2.77
C VAL A 74 2.30 -3.29 3.52
N ALA A 75 2.12 -3.12 4.83
CA ALA A 75 3.04 -2.35 5.67
C ALA A 75 4.46 -2.92 5.61
N LEU A 76 4.63 -4.24 5.74
CA LEU A 76 5.93 -4.89 5.66
C LEU A 76 6.59 -4.73 4.28
N CYS A 77 5.82 -4.91 3.21
CA CYS A 77 6.29 -4.68 1.84
C CYS A 77 6.79 -3.24 1.65
N TRP A 78 6.04 -2.26 2.17
CA TRP A 78 6.40 -0.85 2.11
C TRP A 78 7.66 -0.53 2.91
N ILE A 79 7.77 -1.02 4.15
CA ILE A 79 8.97 -0.86 4.99
C ILE A 79 10.21 -1.40 4.28
N GLY A 80 10.10 -2.54 3.60
CA GLY A 80 11.17 -3.07 2.76
C GLY A 80 11.60 -2.11 1.64
N GLN A 81 10.64 -1.44 0.98
CA GLN A 81 10.97 -0.40 -0.01
C GLN A 81 11.64 0.82 0.62
N ILE A 82 11.21 1.24 1.82
CA ILE A 82 11.87 2.33 2.55
C ILE A 82 13.34 2.00 2.82
N PHE A 83 13.66 0.81 3.34
CA PHE A 83 15.06 0.40 3.56
C PHE A 83 15.87 0.28 2.27
N LYS A 84 15.25 -0.06 1.14
CA LYS A 84 15.91 -0.08 -0.17
C LYS A 84 16.33 1.32 -0.62
N HIS A 85 15.55 2.34 -0.31
CA HIS A 85 15.75 3.72 -0.82
C HIS A 85 16.43 4.66 0.17
N PHE A 86 16.39 4.36 1.46
CA PHE A 86 16.95 5.21 2.52
C PHE A 86 17.85 4.38 3.45
N GLU A 87 19.14 4.74 3.52
CA GLU A 87 20.12 4.06 4.39
C GLU A 87 19.81 4.26 5.89
N ALA A 88 19.31 5.44 6.25
CA ALA A 88 18.92 5.79 7.62
C ALA A 88 17.49 6.41 7.62
N PRO A 89 16.44 5.58 7.48
CA PRO A 89 15.08 6.09 7.43
C PRO A 89 14.65 6.65 8.80
N LYS A 90 13.69 7.58 8.77
CA LYS A 90 13.08 8.07 10.01
C LYS A 90 12.35 6.91 10.70
N PRO A 91 12.41 6.79 12.04
CA PRO A 91 11.73 5.70 12.76
C PRO A 91 10.23 5.59 12.43
N ALA A 92 9.55 6.71 12.21
CA ALA A 92 8.14 6.73 11.84
C ALA A 92 7.83 6.11 10.46
N TYR A 93 8.80 6.00 9.54
CA TYR A 93 8.60 5.36 8.23
C TYR A 93 8.75 3.84 8.28
N VAL A 94 9.36 3.33 9.35
CA VAL A 94 9.66 1.91 9.57
C VAL A 94 9.09 1.41 10.88
N ALA A 95 8.08 2.10 11.41
CA ALA A 95 7.39 1.71 12.63
C ALA A 95 6.69 0.36 12.41
N ASP A 96 6.85 -0.56 13.35
CA ASP A 96 6.14 -1.84 13.33
C ASP A 96 4.62 -1.62 13.54
N TRP A 97 3.81 -2.60 13.13
CA TRP A 97 2.35 -2.50 13.04
C TRP A 97 1.68 -1.93 14.29
N ASP A 98 2.06 -2.40 15.47
CA ASP A 98 1.44 -1.98 16.73
C ASP A 98 1.74 -0.51 17.06
N ALA A 99 2.87 0.02 16.57
CA ALA A 99 3.29 1.42 16.72
C ALA A 99 2.77 2.33 15.58
N MET A 100 2.19 1.78 14.52
CA MET A 100 1.60 2.56 13.43
C MET A 100 0.29 3.24 13.85
N PRO A 101 0.00 4.46 13.37
CA PRO A 101 -1.30 5.09 13.56
C PRO A 101 -2.44 4.24 12.98
N SER A 102 -3.59 4.22 13.66
CA SER A 102 -4.76 3.44 13.22
C SER A 102 -5.23 3.81 11.81
N TRP A 103 -5.22 5.09 11.44
CA TRP A 103 -5.62 5.53 10.10
C TRP A 103 -4.75 4.93 9.00
N GLN A 104 -3.46 4.76 9.28
CA GLN A 104 -2.50 4.20 8.32
C GLN A 104 -2.71 2.68 8.21
N ARG A 105 -2.93 1.98 9.32
CA ARG A 105 -3.28 0.56 9.33
C ARG A 105 -4.54 0.24 8.52
N GLU A 106 -5.57 1.08 8.63
CA GLU A 106 -6.79 0.94 7.82
C GLU A 106 -6.54 1.24 6.34
N THR A 107 -5.70 2.25 6.04
CA THR A 107 -5.31 2.58 4.66
C THR A 107 -4.56 1.41 4.01
N ASP A 108 -3.59 0.82 4.70
CA ASP A 108 -2.82 -0.32 4.20
C ASP A 108 -3.71 -1.55 3.98
N SER A 109 -4.72 -1.75 4.83
CA SER A 109 -5.73 -2.80 4.65
C SER A 109 -6.58 -2.57 3.39
N ASP A 110 -7.06 -1.34 3.18
CA ASP A 110 -7.84 -0.96 1.99
C ASP A 110 -7.01 -1.06 0.70
N ILE A 111 -5.71 -0.78 0.73
CA ILE A 111 -4.79 -0.97 -0.40
C ILE A 111 -4.78 -2.45 -0.82
N PHE A 112 -4.58 -3.37 0.13
CA PHE A 112 -4.58 -4.79 -0.19
C PHE A 112 -5.89 -5.21 -0.84
N GLU A 113 -7.03 -4.85 -0.22
CA GLU A 113 -8.36 -5.22 -0.72
C GLU A 113 -8.67 -4.64 -2.09
N ARG A 114 -8.23 -3.40 -2.37
CA ARG A 114 -8.37 -2.78 -3.68
C ARG A 114 -7.60 -3.55 -4.76
N ILE A 115 -6.42 -4.06 -4.44
CA ILE A 115 -5.63 -4.89 -5.37
C ILE A 115 -6.31 -6.26 -5.55
N GLU A 116 -6.77 -6.87 -4.46
CA GLU A 116 -7.50 -8.16 -4.49
C GLU A 116 -8.76 -8.10 -5.37
N GLN A 117 -9.52 -7.01 -5.30
CA GLN A 117 -10.66 -6.78 -6.18
C GLN A 117 -10.26 -6.68 -7.66
N GLU A 118 -9.14 -6.02 -7.97
CA GLU A 118 -8.66 -5.88 -9.35
C GLU A 118 -8.18 -7.20 -9.94
N VAL A 119 -7.48 -8.01 -9.14
CA VAL A 119 -7.04 -9.35 -9.57
C VAL A 119 -8.24 -10.25 -9.82
N THR A 120 -9.22 -10.22 -8.92
CA THR A 120 -10.42 -11.06 -9.01
C THR A 120 -11.31 -10.66 -10.20
N THR A 121 -11.48 -9.35 -10.46
CA THR A 121 -12.29 -8.87 -11.60
C THR A 121 -11.65 -9.09 -12.96
N ARG A 122 -10.32 -9.31 -13.01
CA ARG A 122 -9.58 -9.60 -14.25
C ARG A 122 -9.46 -11.09 -14.56
N THR A 123 -9.91 -11.97 -13.66
CA THR A 123 -9.92 -13.43 -13.87
C THR A 123 -11.32 -13.86 -14.34
N PRO A 124 -11.48 -14.41 -15.56
CA PRO A 124 -12.77 -14.90 -16.05
C PRO A 124 -13.26 -16.16 -15.33
#